data_AF-A0A352WLQ2-F1
#
_entry.id   AF-A0A352WLQ2-F1
#
_cell.length_a   1.000
_cell.length_b   1.000
_cell.length_c   1.000
_cell.angle_alpha   90.00
_cell.angle_beta   90.00
_cell.angle_gamma   90.00
#
_symmetry.space_group_name_H-M   'P 1'
#
loop_
_entity.id
_entity.type
_entity.pdbx_description
1 polymer ?
#
loop_
_entity_poly.entity_id
_entity_poly.type
_entity_poly.pdbx_seq_one_letter_code
_entity_poly.pdbx_strand_id
1 'polypeptide(L)'
;MRPAAIFSDHMVLQGGKKCFVFGESEVDEIIEVSIDDIKVKEKVTAGKWKIELPEHGYGGPYTFIIRSFSGDGESVSSEYSFEDVFYGEVWIVNGQSNIEFELQNADGGEKELAEASFSDIRYFKSIKTPVIDEAFLEEEKKLSWKRLENGNFRDISGVGYFFAKKLHEKLGVTVGMVDCYQGGTSVSCWLSKERLSSHPEGMLYLEEFEESVKNQTEDEYERHLREYNKMVETHLALAAKAKEQNPNITPEELSAQAGDYPWPPPMGLRSAFRPCGLFYTMIERITPFASKGIIYYQGEEDSPKSERYKVLLKELISEFKDVFLDKELPVVIIQLPMFISRNTEDFRDWALIREAQEEAVNESQDASLVSIIDCGEFD
;
A
#
# COMPACT_ATOMS: atom_id res chain seq x y z
N MET A 1 -16.42 16.32 12.94
CA MET A 1 -15.09 16.02 12.36
C MET A 1 -14.80 14.52 12.31
N ARG A 2 -14.12 14.09 11.24
CA ARG A 2 -13.54 12.75 11.06
C ARG A 2 -12.08 12.88 10.57
N PRO A 3 -11.06 12.69 11.42
CA PRO A 3 -9.67 12.54 10.97
C PRO A 3 -9.52 11.33 10.05
N ALA A 4 -8.50 11.33 9.18
CA ALA A 4 -8.17 10.15 8.39
C ALA A 4 -7.79 8.96 9.30
N ALA A 5 -8.13 7.74 8.89
CA ALA A 5 -7.98 6.53 9.71
C ALA A 5 -6.51 6.17 10.03
N ILE A 6 -5.55 6.75 9.30
CA ILE A 6 -4.12 6.60 9.59
C ILE A 6 -3.73 7.28 10.92
N PHE A 7 -4.52 8.20 11.46
CA PHE A 7 -4.30 8.77 12.79
C PHE A 7 -4.97 7.90 13.85
N SER A 8 -4.18 7.22 14.68
CA SER A 8 -4.64 6.35 15.77
C SER A 8 -3.57 6.23 16.86
N ASP A 9 -3.91 5.58 17.98
CA ASP A 9 -2.94 5.24 19.03
C ASP A 9 -1.75 4.47 18.44
N HIS A 10 -0.59 4.60 19.09
CA HIS A 10 0.66 3.95 18.66
C HIS A 10 1.21 4.44 17.31
N MET A 11 0.67 5.49 16.70
CA MET A 11 1.18 5.93 15.40
C MET A 11 2.61 6.47 15.44
N VAL A 12 3.24 6.47 14.28
CA VAL A 12 4.55 7.09 14.04
C VAL A 12 4.37 8.21 13.02
N LEU A 13 4.62 9.45 13.41
CA LEU A 13 4.72 10.61 12.53
C LEU A 13 6.17 10.71 12.01
N GLN A 14 6.36 11.24 10.80
CA GLN A 14 7.71 11.41 10.25
C GLN A 14 8.48 12.53 10.98
N GLY A 15 9.61 12.19 11.61
CA GLY A 15 10.54 13.15 12.20
C GLY A 15 11.51 13.75 11.16
N GLY A 16 12.06 14.93 11.45
CA GLY A 16 13.05 15.62 10.61
C GLY A 16 12.49 16.15 9.28
N LYS A 17 11.16 16.20 9.14
CA LYS A 17 10.43 16.84 8.04
C LYS A 17 9.11 17.42 8.57
N LYS A 18 8.50 18.30 7.78
CA LYS A 18 7.11 18.74 8.00
C LYS A 18 6.15 17.55 7.87
N CYS A 19 5.06 17.59 8.62
CA CYS A 19 4.00 16.57 8.56
C CYS A 19 2.67 17.21 8.17
N PHE A 20 1.74 16.38 7.68
CA PHE A 20 0.38 16.81 7.38
C PHE A 20 -0.63 16.00 8.17
N VAL A 21 -1.61 16.69 8.74
CA VAL A 21 -2.75 16.10 9.44
C VAL A 21 -4.01 16.46 8.68
N PHE A 22 -4.87 15.49 8.40
CA PHE A 22 -5.97 15.70 7.47
C PHE A 22 -7.20 14.86 7.81
N GLY A 23 -8.33 15.28 7.26
CA GLY A 23 -9.61 14.61 7.45
C GLY A 23 -10.76 15.38 6.82
N GLU A 24 -11.95 15.09 7.31
CA GLU A 24 -13.20 15.71 6.90
C GLU A 24 -13.87 16.41 8.08
N SER A 25 -14.55 17.52 7.80
CA SER A 25 -15.41 18.20 8.76
C SER A 25 -16.40 19.12 8.08
N GLU A 26 -17.37 19.61 8.82
CA GLU A 26 -18.29 20.62 8.33
C GLU A 26 -17.54 21.92 7.96
N VAL A 27 -18.04 22.62 6.94
CA VAL A 27 -17.51 23.94 6.56
C VAL A 27 -17.69 24.91 7.73
N ASP A 28 -16.75 25.84 7.85
CA ASP A 28 -16.66 26.84 8.91
C ASP A 28 -16.23 26.35 10.29
N GLU A 29 -16.09 25.05 10.53
CA GLU A 29 -15.42 24.56 11.75
C GLU A 29 -13.94 24.99 11.78
N ILE A 30 -13.40 25.14 13.00
CA ILE A 30 -11.96 25.37 13.21
C ILE A 30 -11.36 24.08 13.77
N ILE A 31 -10.37 23.53 13.09
CA ILE A 31 -9.63 22.36 13.54
C ILE A 31 -8.36 22.82 14.25
N GLU A 32 -8.09 22.31 15.45
CA GLU A 32 -6.84 22.46 16.18
C GLU A 32 -6.14 21.11 16.24
N VAL A 33 -4.86 21.07 15.91
CA VAL A 33 -3.99 19.91 16.12
C VAL A 33 -2.90 20.30 17.11
N SER A 34 -2.66 19.46 18.11
CA SER A 34 -1.57 19.66 19.06
C SER A 34 -0.82 18.37 19.40
N ILE A 35 0.51 18.48 19.52
CA ILE A 35 1.42 17.41 19.94
C ILE A 35 2.72 18.04 20.44
N ASP A 36 3.24 17.52 21.55
CA ASP A 36 4.36 18.14 22.27
C ASP A 36 4.12 19.64 22.54
N ASP A 37 4.96 20.52 22.02
CA ASP A 37 4.84 21.97 22.09
C ASP A 37 4.16 22.59 20.84
N ILE A 38 3.87 21.78 19.83
CA ILE A 38 3.22 22.21 18.58
C ILE A 38 1.72 22.36 18.81
N LYS A 39 1.18 23.49 18.34
CA LYS A 39 -0.27 23.74 18.27
C LYS A 39 -0.59 24.59 17.04
N VAL A 40 -1.42 24.06 16.15
CA VAL A 40 -1.79 24.72 14.89
C VAL A 40 -3.31 24.67 14.71
N LYS A 41 -3.89 25.74 14.17
CA LYS A 41 -5.32 25.83 13.86
C LYS A 41 -5.56 26.16 12.41
N GLU A 42 -6.62 25.59 11.84
CA GLU A 42 -7.07 25.91 10.49
C GLU A 42 -8.60 25.88 10.38
N LYS A 43 -9.16 26.77 9.57
CA LYS A 43 -10.59 26.83 9.32
C LYS A 43 -10.96 25.98 8.09
N VAL A 44 -11.99 25.15 8.22
CA VAL A 44 -12.45 24.28 7.13
C VAL A 44 -13.22 25.08 6.09
N THR A 45 -12.85 24.95 4.82
CA THR A 45 -13.43 25.72 3.70
C THR A 45 -14.21 24.88 2.69
N ALA A 46 -13.95 23.58 2.60
CA ALA A 46 -14.47 22.73 1.52
C ALA A 46 -14.81 21.29 1.96
N GLY A 47 -15.22 21.08 3.22
CA GLY A 47 -15.60 19.77 3.75
C GLY A 47 -14.43 18.82 4.07
N LYS A 48 -13.28 19.03 3.42
CA LYS A 48 -11.97 18.43 3.73
C LYS A 48 -11.06 19.48 4.36
N TRP A 49 -10.16 19.04 5.22
CA TRP A 49 -9.16 19.88 5.86
C TRP A 49 -7.81 19.19 5.88
N LYS A 50 -6.76 20.01 5.90
CA LYS A 50 -5.36 19.58 6.00
C LYS A 50 -4.60 20.67 6.74
N ILE A 51 -3.88 20.29 7.80
CA ILE A 51 -3.03 21.16 8.61
C ILE A 51 -1.59 20.72 8.42
N GLU A 52 -0.71 21.68 8.10
CA GLU A 52 0.74 21.47 8.09
C GLU A 52 1.28 21.63 9.52
N LEU A 53 1.98 20.61 10.01
CA LEU A 53 2.77 20.69 11.22
C LEU A 53 4.23 21.04 10.85
N PRO A 54 4.88 21.94 11.61
CA PRO A 54 6.29 22.23 11.39
C PRO A 54 7.14 20.98 11.60
N GLU A 55 8.38 21.03 11.11
CA GLU A 55 9.35 19.97 11.36
C GLU A 55 9.58 19.77 12.87
N HIS A 56 9.64 18.51 13.28
CA HIS A 56 9.91 18.10 14.65
C HIS A 56 11.01 17.03 14.68
N GLY A 57 11.84 17.05 15.73
CA GLY A 57 12.87 16.03 15.94
C GLY A 57 12.28 14.65 16.25
N TYR A 58 13.11 13.60 16.17
CA TYR A 58 12.71 12.27 16.61
C TYR A 58 12.48 12.22 18.12
N GLY A 59 11.45 11.51 18.58
CA GLY A 59 11.12 11.43 20.00
C GLY A 59 9.70 10.95 20.30
N GLY A 60 9.39 10.84 21.59
CA GLY A 60 8.11 10.36 22.12
C GLY A 60 8.30 9.56 23.41
N PRO A 61 7.23 8.97 23.98
CA PRO A 61 5.85 9.07 23.50
C PRO A 61 5.24 10.44 23.78
N TYR A 62 4.36 10.88 22.88
CA TYR A 62 3.55 12.07 22.99
C TYR A 62 2.06 11.72 23.00
N THR A 63 1.26 12.65 23.50
CA THR A 63 -0.19 12.67 23.28
C THR A 63 -0.47 13.60 22.09
N PHE A 64 -1.12 13.07 21.06
CA PHE A 64 -1.52 13.80 19.86
C PHE A 64 -3.03 14.05 19.89
N ILE A 65 -3.44 15.32 19.82
CA ILE A 65 -4.84 15.72 19.99
C ILE A 65 -5.32 16.46 18.75
N ILE A 66 -6.51 16.09 18.26
CA ILE A 66 -7.24 16.82 17.22
C ILE A 66 -8.58 17.27 17.81
N ARG A 67 -8.82 18.58 17.86
CA ARG A 67 -10.09 19.18 18.29
C ARG A 67 -10.76 19.89 17.12
N SER A 68 -12.07 19.77 17.01
CA SER A 68 -12.87 20.70 16.22
C SER A 68 -13.62 21.66 17.14
N PHE A 69 -13.71 22.91 16.71
CA PHE A 69 -14.46 23.98 17.36
C PHE A 69 -15.58 24.46 16.45
N SER A 70 -16.67 24.96 17.05
CA SER A 70 -17.69 25.74 16.34
C SER A 70 -17.07 26.94 15.61
N GLY A 71 -17.79 27.49 14.62
CA GLY A 71 -17.27 28.56 13.78
C GLY A 71 -16.94 29.89 14.51
N ASP A 72 -17.42 30.05 15.75
CA ASP A 72 -17.03 31.14 16.66
C ASP A 72 -15.68 30.88 17.38
N GLY A 73 -15.17 29.65 17.32
CA GLY A 73 -13.91 29.22 17.90
C GLY A 73 -13.92 29.03 19.42
N GLU A 74 -15.09 29.11 20.06
CA GLU A 74 -15.19 29.10 21.53
C GLU A 74 -15.54 27.71 22.09
N SER A 75 -16.43 26.97 21.42
CA SER A 75 -16.92 25.68 21.91
C SER A 75 -16.28 24.51 21.16
N VAL A 76 -15.80 23.51 21.89
CA VAL A 76 -15.32 22.25 21.30
C VAL A 76 -16.52 21.43 20.82
N SER A 77 -16.57 21.12 19.53
CA SER A 77 -17.59 20.28 18.90
C SER A 77 -17.23 18.79 18.96
N SER A 78 -15.95 18.45 18.79
CA SER A 78 -15.45 17.07 18.90
C SER A 78 -13.95 17.03 19.22
N GLU A 79 -13.48 15.94 19.82
CA GLU A 79 -12.07 15.73 20.18
C GLU A 79 -11.66 14.27 19.91
N TYR A 80 -10.44 14.09 19.41
CA TYR A 80 -9.73 12.82 19.35
C TYR A 80 -8.40 13.00 20.09
N SER A 81 -8.09 12.09 21.00
CA SER A 81 -6.80 12.02 21.71
C SER A 81 -6.17 10.68 21.40
N PHE A 82 -4.94 10.71 20.91
CA PHE A 82 -4.17 9.54 20.52
C PHE A 82 -2.92 9.48 21.38
N GLU A 83 -2.70 8.33 22.01
CA GLU A 83 -1.61 8.11 22.95
C GLU A 83 -0.48 7.28 22.32
N ASP A 84 0.66 7.28 23.00
CA ASP A 84 1.84 6.53 22.57
C ASP A 84 2.30 6.95 21.16
N VAL A 85 2.30 8.24 20.83
CA VAL A 85 2.66 8.75 19.50
C VAL A 85 4.13 9.12 19.45
N PHE A 86 4.83 8.71 18.38
CA PHE A 86 6.25 9.03 18.19
C PHE A 86 6.48 9.84 16.92
N TYR A 87 7.48 10.72 16.95
CA TYR A 87 8.17 11.17 15.75
C TYR A 87 9.33 10.20 15.47
N GLY A 88 9.27 9.50 14.33
CA GLY A 88 10.19 8.43 13.92
C GLY A 88 10.46 8.43 12.41
N GLU A 89 10.97 7.32 11.87
CA GLU A 89 11.05 7.12 10.42
C GLU A 89 9.85 6.33 9.91
N VAL A 90 9.09 6.91 9.00
CA VAL A 90 7.92 6.31 8.37
C VAL A 90 8.26 5.90 6.95
N TRP A 91 7.94 4.68 6.55
CA TRP A 91 8.14 4.19 5.19
C TRP A 91 6.85 3.59 4.63
N ILE A 92 6.51 3.92 3.39
CA ILE A 92 5.37 3.31 2.69
C ILE A 92 5.85 2.07 1.95
N VAL A 93 5.14 0.95 2.13
CA VAL A 93 5.40 -0.33 1.46
C VAL A 93 4.34 -0.52 0.39
N ASN A 94 4.73 -0.45 -0.88
CA ASN A 94 3.78 -0.48 -2.00
C ASN A 94 4.24 -1.42 -3.12
N GLY A 95 3.28 -1.89 -3.92
CA GLY A 95 3.53 -2.81 -5.03
C GLY A 95 2.55 -3.99 -5.03
N GLN A 96 3.01 -5.13 -5.56
CA GLN A 96 2.18 -6.33 -5.77
C GLN A 96 2.61 -7.55 -4.94
N SER A 97 2.36 -8.76 -5.43
CA SER A 97 2.44 -10.02 -4.68
C SER A 97 3.78 -10.23 -3.97
N ASN A 98 4.90 -9.84 -4.58
CA ASN A 98 6.22 -10.02 -3.98
C ASN A 98 6.49 -9.07 -2.81
N ILE A 99 5.95 -7.85 -2.79
CA ILE A 99 5.97 -7.01 -1.58
C ILE A 99 4.91 -7.46 -0.58
N GLU A 100 3.78 -8.00 -1.06
CA GLU A 100 2.71 -8.52 -0.22
C GLU A 100 3.08 -9.82 0.50
N PHE A 101 4.10 -10.54 0.01
CA PHE A 101 4.49 -11.83 0.53
C PHE A 101 4.69 -11.79 2.04
N GLU A 102 3.83 -12.52 2.75
CA GLU A 102 3.65 -12.37 4.18
C GLU A 102 4.87 -12.92 4.95
N LEU A 103 5.23 -12.25 6.05
CA LEU A 103 6.35 -12.68 6.89
C LEU A 103 6.25 -14.14 7.31
N GLN A 104 5.06 -14.65 7.63
CA GLN A 104 4.90 -16.06 8.03
C GLN A 104 5.31 -17.07 6.96
N ASN A 105 5.32 -16.68 5.69
CA ASN A 105 5.71 -17.52 4.57
C ASN A 105 7.16 -17.25 4.11
N ALA A 106 7.79 -16.20 4.64
CA ALA A 106 9.16 -15.83 4.28
C ALA A 106 10.21 -16.72 4.95
N ASP A 107 11.35 -16.88 4.29
CA ASP A 107 12.52 -17.53 4.87
C ASP A 107 12.92 -16.88 6.19
N GLY A 108 13.02 -17.70 7.25
CA GLY A 108 13.29 -17.22 8.61
C GLY A 108 12.09 -16.56 9.31
N GLY A 109 10.95 -16.44 8.66
CA GLY A 109 9.73 -15.81 9.19
C GLY A 109 9.19 -16.48 10.45
N GLU A 110 9.16 -17.81 10.50
CA GLU A 110 8.73 -18.56 11.69
C GLU A 110 9.60 -18.24 12.91
N LYS A 111 10.92 -18.10 12.70
CA LYS A 111 11.86 -17.75 13.77
C LYS A 111 11.61 -16.32 14.26
N GLU A 112 11.44 -15.38 13.35
CA GLU A 112 11.14 -13.98 13.70
C GLU A 112 9.80 -13.89 14.46
N LEU A 113 8.77 -14.63 14.06
CA LEU A 113 7.49 -14.66 14.77
C LEU A 113 7.58 -15.26 16.18
N ALA A 114 8.52 -16.18 16.41
CA ALA A 114 8.74 -16.78 17.71
C ALA A 114 9.60 -15.92 18.65
N GLU A 115 10.56 -15.17 18.10
CA GLU A 115 11.61 -14.50 18.88
C GLU A 115 11.49 -12.97 18.91
N ALA A 116 10.90 -12.34 17.90
CA ALA A 116 10.90 -10.88 17.76
C ALA A 116 9.77 -10.21 18.56
N SER A 117 10.14 -9.14 19.27
CA SER A 117 9.21 -8.23 19.91
C SER A 117 9.84 -6.84 19.97
N PHE A 118 9.29 -5.90 19.19
CA PHE A 118 9.80 -4.54 19.04
C PHE A 118 8.66 -3.54 19.24
N SER A 119 8.61 -2.87 20.40
CA SER A 119 7.64 -1.79 20.65
C SER A 119 7.88 -0.57 19.75
N ASP A 120 9.12 -0.40 19.29
CA ASP A 120 9.59 0.73 18.52
C ASP A 120 9.57 0.46 17.01
N ILE A 121 9.13 -0.74 16.59
CA ILE A 121 8.74 -1.00 15.21
C ILE A 121 7.22 -1.13 15.18
N ARG A 122 6.58 -0.35 14.33
CA ARG A 122 5.13 -0.23 14.27
C ARG A 122 4.66 -0.31 12.84
N TYR A 123 3.42 -0.72 12.64
CA TYR A 123 2.86 -0.85 11.31
C TYR A 123 1.39 -0.45 11.25
N PHE A 124 1.00 0.06 10.10
CA PHE A 124 -0.38 0.35 9.73
C PHE A 124 -0.69 -0.41 8.43
N LYS A 125 -1.79 -1.16 8.40
CA LYS A 125 -2.23 -1.88 7.21
C LYS A 125 -3.40 -1.15 6.58
N SER A 126 -3.25 -0.71 5.33
CA SER A 126 -4.39 -0.19 4.58
C SER A 126 -5.35 -1.32 4.20
N ILE A 127 -6.61 -0.95 3.92
CA ILE A 127 -7.62 -1.91 3.47
C ILE A 127 -7.37 -2.21 1.99
N LYS A 128 -7.19 -3.48 1.69
CA LYS A 128 -7.16 -4.00 0.32
C LYS A 128 -8.59 -4.15 -0.19
N THR A 129 -9.08 -3.12 -0.88
CA THR A 129 -10.40 -3.16 -1.50
C THR A 129 -10.39 -2.49 -2.87
N PRO A 130 -11.17 -2.98 -3.84
CA PRO A 130 -11.36 -2.31 -5.13
C PRO A 130 -12.36 -1.15 -5.11
N VAL A 131 -13.13 -1.01 -4.02
CA VAL A 131 -14.25 -0.06 -3.91
C VAL A 131 -14.43 0.50 -2.50
N ILE A 132 -14.92 1.74 -2.44
CA ILE A 132 -15.34 2.42 -1.21
C ILE A 132 -16.86 2.30 -1.11
N ASP A 133 -17.35 1.34 -0.34
CA ASP A 133 -18.76 1.17 0.01
C ASP A 133 -18.96 1.18 1.53
N GLU A 134 -20.18 0.92 2.00
CA GLU A 134 -20.50 0.93 3.43
C GLU A 134 -19.64 -0.07 4.22
N ALA A 135 -19.35 -1.25 3.65
CA ALA A 135 -18.53 -2.26 4.31
C ALA A 135 -17.07 -1.77 4.46
N PHE A 136 -16.53 -1.13 3.43
CA PHE A 136 -15.22 -0.47 3.53
C PHE A 136 -15.22 0.60 4.63
N LEU A 137 -16.22 1.48 4.68
CA LEU A 137 -16.28 2.57 5.65
C LEU A 137 -16.40 2.06 7.09
N GLU A 138 -17.06 0.93 7.32
CA GLU A 138 -17.10 0.29 8.64
C GLU A 138 -15.78 -0.39 9.02
N GLU A 139 -15.07 -0.97 8.06
CA GLU A 139 -13.74 -1.54 8.30
C GLU A 139 -12.68 -0.45 8.53
N GLU A 140 -12.77 0.66 7.80
CA GLU A 140 -11.85 1.80 7.93
C GLU A 140 -11.82 2.37 9.34
N LYS A 141 -12.96 2.37 10.04
CA LYS A 141 -13.08 2.81 11.44
C LYS A 141 -12.31 1.93 12.44
N LYS A 142 -11.95 0.71 12.04
CA LYS A 142 -11.24 -0.26 12.90
C LYS A 142 -9.73 -0.24 12.67
N LEU A 143 -9.26 0.49 11.65
CA LEU A 143 -7.83 0.60 11.38
C LEU A 143 -7.12 1.27 12.54
N SER A 144 -5.94 0.76 12.84
CA SER A 144 -5.08 1.27 13.90
C SER A 144 -3.64 0.92 13.61
N TRP A 145 -2.72 1.76 14.06
CA TRP A 145 -1.32 1.39 14.17
C TRP A 145 -1.15 0.29 15.22
N LYS A 146 -0.25 -0.64 14.93
CA LYS A 146 0.08 -1.75 15.82
C LYS A 146 1.57 -1.75 16.09
N ARG A 147 1.93 -2.00 17.35
CA ARG A 147 3.31 -2.36 17.72
C ARG A 147 3.61 -3.77 17.23
N LEU A 148 4.86 -4.02 16.89
CA LEU A 148 5.31 -5.33 16.46
C LEU A 148 5.59 -6.21 17.68
N GLU A 149 4.58 -6.91 18.17
CA GLU A 149 4.67 -7.72 19.39
C GLU A 149 3.74 -8.92 19.35
N ASN A 150 4.07 -9.96 20.12
CA ASN A 150 3.22 -11.13 20.33
C ASN A 150 2.76 -11.84 19.03
N GLY A 151 3.58 -11.79 17.97
CA GLY A 151 3.27 -12.42 16.68
C GLY A 151 2.10 -11.80 15.91
N ASN A 152 1.63 -10.58 16.27
CA ASN A 152 0.52 -9.89 15.59
C ASN A 152 0.82 -9.44 14.16
N PHE A 153 2.07 -9.64 13.71
CA PHE A 153 2.68 -9.16 12.48
C PHE A 153 2.96 -10.30 11.49
N ARG A 154 2.26 -11.43 11.61
CA ARG A 154 2.46 -12.59 10.73
C ARG A 154 2.11 -12.35 9.26
N ASP A 155 1.18 -11.44 9.02
CA ASP A 155 0.54 -11.14 7.74
C ASP A 155 0.95 -9.76 7.18
N ILE A 156 2.03 -9.17 7.69
CA ILE A 156 2.66 -7.99 7.08
C ILE A 156 3.66 -8.41 6.01
N SER A 157 4.08 -7.47 5.17
CA SER A 157 5.15 -7.68 4.19
C SER A 157 6.42 -8.22 4.84
N GLY A 158 6.93 -9.37 4.36
CA GLY A 158 8.23 -9.89 4.78
C GLY A 158 9.38 -8.94 4.42
N VAL A 159 9.35 -8.37 3.20
CA VAL A 159 10.31 -7.34 2.77
C VAL A 159 10.23 -6.11 3.66
N GLY A 160 9.02 -5.61 3.92
CA GLY A 160 8.78 -4.47 4.81
C GLY A 160 9.27 -4.72 6.23
N TYR A 161 9.03 -5.91 6.78
CA TYR A 161 9.51 -6.31 8.11
C TYR A 161 11.04 -6.27 8.22
N PHE A 162 11.74 -6.99 7.34
CA PHE A 162 13.20 -7.07 7.41
C PHE A 162 13.86 -5.72 7.11
N PHE A 163 13.24 -4.90 6.25
CA PHE A 163 13.64 -3.52 6.03
C PHE A 163 13.51 -2.69 7.32
N ALA A 164 12.35 -2.70 7.96
CA ALA A 164 12.09 -1.95 9.20
C ALA A 164 13.02 -2.37 10.35
N LYS A 165 13.24 -3.69 10.52
CA LYS A 165 14.15 -4.24 11.52
C LYS A 165 15.57 -3.73 11.33
N LYS A 166 16.12 -3.84 10.12
CA LYS A 166 17.47 -3.34 9.79
C LYS A 166 17.59 -1.83 9.98
N LEU A 167 16.54 -1.09 9.64
CA LEU A 167 16.51 0.36 9.78
C LEU A 167 16.52 0.77 11.27
N HIS A 168 15.66 0.15 12.07
CA HIS A 168 15.60 0.37 13.52
C HIS A 168 16.93 0.02 14.20
N GLU A 169 17.53 -1.15 13.89
CA GLU A 169 18.84 -1.57 14.41
C GLU A 169 19.96 -0.57 14.07
N LYS A 170 19.89 0.05 12.89
CA LYS A 170 20.91 0.99 12.42
C LYS A 170 20.74 2.40 12.98
N LEU A 171 19.51 2.88 13.09
CA LEU A 171 19.22 4.27 13.45
C LEU A 171 18.91 4.46 14.94
N GLY A 172 18.42 3.42 15.62
CA GLY A 172 18.01 3.49 17.02
C GLY A 172 16.79 4.38 17.28
N VAL A 173 15.95 4.62 16.25
CA VAL A 173 14.72 5.42 16.35
C VAL A 173 13.48 4.55 16.13
N THR A 174 12.30 5.03 16.53
CA THR A 174 11.02 4.40 16.19
C THR A 174 10.82 4.35 14.68
N VAL A 175 10.45 3.18 14.15
CA VAL A 175 10.18 2.97 12.71
C VAL A 175 8.72 2.59 12.51
N GLY A 176 8.05 3.27 11.60
CA GLY A 176 6.68 2.99 11.18
C GLY A 176 6.61 2.49 9.74
N MET A 177 5.94 1.37 9.50
CA MET A 177 5.64 0.87 8.15
C MET A 177 4.17 1.09 7.81
N VAL A 178 3.90 1.64 6.62
CA VAL A 178 2.54 1.75 6.08
C VAL A 178 2.41 0.74 4.94
N ASP A 179 1.79 -0.40 5.25
CA ASP A 179 1.52 -1.47 4.29
C ASP A 179 0.37 -1.03 3.38
N CYS A 180 0.68 -0.86 2.09
CA CYS A 180 -0.25 -0.40 1.08
C CYS A 180 0.05 -1.11 -0.25
N TYR A 181 -0.32 -2.38 -0.37
CA TYR A 181 0.01 -3.21 -1.54
C TYR A 181 -1.16 -4.15 -1.90
N GLN A 182 -1.17 -4.61 -3.14
CA GLN A 182 -2.20 -5.52 -3.65
C GLN A 182 -1.61 -6.38 -4.76
N GLY A 183 -1.62 -7.70 -4.58
CA GLY A 183 -1.05 -8.67 -5.50
C GLY A 183 -1.78 -8.73 -6.83
N GLY A 184 -1.04 -9.05 -7.90
CA GLY A 184 -1.54 -9.20 -9.25
C GLY A 184 -1.88 -7.89 -9.98
N THR A 185 -1.46 -6.74 -9.45
CA THR A 185 -1.84 -5.43 -10.02
C THR A 185 -0.78 -4.88 -10.97
N SER A 186 -1.26 -4.26 -12.04
CA SER A 186 -0.47 -3.40 -12.93
C SER A 186 -0.19 -2.03 -12.29
N VAL A 187 0.89 -1.36 -12.71
CA VAL A 187 1.18 0.06 -12.42
C VAL A 187 -0.03 0.98 -12.68
N SER A 188 -0.84 0.65 -13.68
CA SER A 188 -2.04 1.41 -14.03
C SER A 188 -3.08 1.48 -12.90
N CYS A 189 -3.09 0.51 -11.97
CA CYS A 189 -3.99 0.50 -10.82
C CYS A 189 -3.64 1.59 -9.78
N TRP A 190 -2.37 1.98 -9.73
CA TRP A 190 -1.77 2.86 -8.71
C TRP A 190 -1.68 4.32 -9.12
N LEU A 191 -2.02 4.64 -10.38
CA LEU A 191 -2.04 6.01 -10.91
C LEU A 191 -3.43 6.64 -10.81
N SER A 192 -3.49 7.95 -10.57
CA SER A 192 -4.75 8.69 -10.73
C SER A 192 -5.22 8.67 -12.18
N LYS A 193 -6.52 8.83 -12.40
CA LYS A 193 -7.06 8.91 -13.78
C LYS A 193 -6.47 10.08 -14.55
N GLU A 194 -6.24 11.20 -13.89
CA GLU A 194 -5.60 12.38 -14.50
C GLU A 194 -4.19 12.05 -15.00
N ARG A 195 -3.35 11.44 -14.16
CA ARG A 195 -1.99 11.06 -14.52
C ARG A 195 -1.94 9.96 -15.58
N LEU A 196 -2.80 8.94 -15.45
CA LEU A 196 -2.81 7.82 -16.39
C LEU A 196 -3.26 8.27 -17.79
N SER A 197 -4.29 9.12 -17.87
CA SER A 197 -4.84 9.59 -19.15
C SER A 197 -4.01 10.69 -19.82
N SER A 198 -3.02 11.27 -19.14
CA SER A 198 -2.14 12.28 -19.75
C SER A 198 -1.09 11.71 -20.68
N HIS A 199 -0.96 10.38 -20.78
CA HIS A 199 0.02 9.70 -21.62
C HIS A 199 -0.62 8.64 -22.53
N PRO A 200 -0.18 8.50 -23.80
CA PRO A 200 -0.69 7.47 -24.70
C PRO A 200 -0.60 6.06 -24.14
N GLU A 201 0.50 5.73 -23.45
CA GLU A 201 0.75 4.43 -22.84
C GLU A 201 -0.30 4.08 -21.77
N GLY A 202 -0.73 5.08 -21.00
CA GLY A 202 -1.77 4.92 -19.98
C GLY A 202 -3.18 4.88 -20.56
N MET A 203 -3.45 5.66 -21.62
CA MET A 203 -4.71 5.60 -22.36
C MET A 203 -5.00 4.19 -22.90
N LEU A 204 -3.98 3.45 -23.33
CA LEU A 204 -4.15 2.06 -23.76
C LEU A 204 -4.73 1.15 -22.67
N TYR A 205 -4.36 1.34 -21.39
CA TYR A 205 -4.95 0.56 -20.28
C TYR A 205 -6.42 0.91 -20.06
N LEU A 206 -6.77 2.19 -20.22
CA LEU A 206 -8.16 2.65 -20.11
C LEU A 206 -9.03 2.07 -21.25
N GLU A 207 -8.53 2.14 -22.48
CA GLU A 207 -9.21 1.59 -23.66
C GLU A 207 -9.38 0.07 -23.58
N GLU A 208 -8.34 -0.66 -23.17
CA GLU A 208 -8.38 -2.11 -22.96
C GLU A 208 -9.40 -2.48 -21.87
N PHE A 209 -9.44 -1.73 -20.77
CA PHE A 209 -10.44 -1.93 -19.72
C PHE A 209 -11.85 -1.66 -20.23
N GLU A 210 -12.10 -0.50 -20.86
CA GLU A 210 -13.40 -0.13 -21.43
C GLU A 210 -13.91 -1.19 -22.42
N GLU A 211 -13.03 -1.66 -23.31
CA GLU A 211 -13.34 -2.72 -24.28
C GLU A 211 -13.67 -4.05 -23.58
N SER A 212 -12.97 -4.39 -22.50
CA SER A 212 -13.20 -5.64 -21.74
C SER A 212 -14.56 -5.68 -21.04
N VAL A 213 -15.13 -4.52 -20.69
CA VAL A 213 -16.38 -4.42 -19.92
C VAL A 213 -17.57 -3.90 -20.74
N LYS A 214 -17.38 -3.42 -21.98
CA LYS A 214 -18.40 -2.69 -22.75
C LYS A 214 -19.74 -3.40 -22.95
N ASN A 215 -19.74 -4.74 -22.97
CA ASN A 215 -20.92 -5.58 -23.20
C ASN A 215 -21.41 -6.28 -21.93
N GLN A 216 -20.85 -5.93 -20.77
CA GLN A 216 -21.19 -6.51 -19.49
C GLN A 216 -22.10 -5.56 -18.71
N THR A 217 -23.28 -6.04 -18.33
CA THR A 217 -24.13 -5.31 -17.38
C THR A 217 -23.63 -5.50 -15.95
N GLU A 218 -23.98 -4.57 -15.05
CA GLU A 218 -23.62 -4.68 -13.63
C GLU A 218 -24.16 -5.98 -13.00
N ASP A 219 -25.40 -6.37 -13.34
CA ASP A 219 -25.99 -7.62 -12.84
C ASP A 219 -25.25 -8.88 -13.31
N GLU A 220 -24.75 -8.87 -14.55
CA GLU A 220 -23.93 -9.95 -15.10
C GLU A 220 -22.55 -9.99 -14.42
N TYR A 221 -21.93 -8.83 -14.21
CA TYR A 221 -20.68 -8.71 -13.49
C TYR A 221 -20.80 -9.26 -12.06
N GLU A 222 -21.81 -8.81 -11.31
CA GLU A 222 -22.06 -9.25 -9.93
C GLU A 222 -22.40 -10.75 -9.84
N ARG A 223 -23.04 -11.31 -10.88
CA ARG A 223 -23.21 -12.76 -10.97
C ARG A 223 -21.86 -13.47 -11.16
N HIS A 224 -21.05 -13.04 -12.12
CA HIS A 224 -19.74 -13.64 -12.37
C HIS A 224 -18.80 -13.49 -11.18
N LEU A 225 -18.82 -12.37 -10.48
CA LEU A 225 -18.02 -12.13 -9.27
C LEU A 225 -18.43 -13.08 -8.14
N ARG A 226 -19.73 -13.30 -7.91
CA ARG A 226 -20.20 -14.29 -6.93
C ARG A 226 -19.81 -15.72 -7.29
N GLU A 227 -19.92 -16.08 -8.57
CA GLU A 227 -19.49 -17.41 -9.06
C GLU A 227 -17.98 -17.60 -8.89
N TYR A 228 -17.19 -16.57 -9.23
CA TYR A 228 -15.75 -16.54 -9.03
C TYR A 228 -15.36 -16.67 -7.56
N ASN A 229 -15.96 -15.87 -6.67
CA ASN A 229 -15.67 -15.94 -5.23
C ASN A 229 -15.96 -17.32 -4.66
N LYS A 230 -17.03 -17.98 -5.12
CA LYS A 230 -17.32 -19.37 -4.74
C LYS A 230 -16.26 -20.37 -5.24
N MET A 231 -15.72 -20.16 -6.45
CA MET A 231 -14.61 -20.97 -6.96
C MET A 231 -13.35 -20.77 -6.13
N VAL A 232 -13.01 -19.52 -5.78
CA VAL A 232 -11.88 -19.19 -4.91
C VAL A 232 -12.04 -19.83 -3.52
N GLU A 233 -13.19 -19.66 -2.87
CA GLU A 233 -13.47 -20.28 -1.57
C GLU A 233 -13.31 -21.81 -1.61
N THR A 234 -13.80 -22.44 -2.68
CA THR A 234 -13.68 -23.89 -2.87
C THR A 234 -12.20 -24.30 -3.05
N HIS A 235 -11.47 -23.60 -3.91
CA HIS A 235 -10.05 -23.85 -4.13
C HIS A 235 -9.24 -23.68 -2.84
N LEU A 236 -9.43 -22.59 -2.10
CA LEU A 236 -8.72 -22.32 -0.85
C LEU A 236 -9.02 -23.37 0.22
N ALA A 237 -10.27 -23.82 0.35
CA ALA A 237 -10.64 -24.88 1.29
C ALA A 237 -9.98 -26.22 0.94
N LEU A 238 -9.91 -26.57 -0.36
CA LEU A 238 -9.23 -27.78 -0.83
C LEU A 238 -7.71 -27.68 -0.63
N ALA A 239 -7.12 -26.53 -0.98
CA ALA A 239 -5.70 -26.28 -0.83
C ALA A 239 -5.25 -26.33 0.63
N ALA A 240 -6.02 -25.71 1.54
CA ALA A 240 -5.75 -25.76 2.98
C ALA A 240 -5.78 -27.21 3.50
N LYS A 241 -6.78 -28.00 3.10
CA LYS A 241 -6.87 -29.42 3.46
C LYS A 241 -5.71 -30.25 2.91
N ALA A 242 -5.29 -30.00 1.67
CA ALA A 242 -4.17 -30.69 1.06
C ALA A 242 -2.85 -30.38 1.79
N LYS A 243 -2.62 -29.11 2.15
CA LYS A 243 -1.46 -28.67 2.95
C LYS A 243 -1.49 -29.22 4.38
N GLU A 244 -2.66 -29.38 5.00
CA GLU A 244 -2.78 -30.03 6.32
C GLU A 244 -2.37 -31.51 6.26
N GLN A 245 -2.72 -32.21 5.18
CA GLN A 245 -2.39 -33.62 4.98
C GLN A 245 -0.93 -33.84 4.57
N ASN A 246 -0.39 -32.94 3.75
CA ASN A 246 1.00 -32.92 3.33
C ASN A 246 1.53 -31.48 3.37
N PRO A 247 2.20 -31.07 4.46
CA PRO A 247 2.78 -29.72 4.56
C PRO A 247 3.82 -29.41 3.47
N ASN A 248 4.41 -30.44 2.87
CA ASN A 248 5.41 -30.32 1.80
C ASN A 248 4.83 -30.64 0.41
N ILE A 249 3.51 -30.50 0.22
CA ILE A 249 2.85 -30.74 -1.06
C ILE A 249 3.44 -29.83 -2.14
N THR A 250 3.78 -30.40 -3.30
CA THR A 250 4.30 -29.59 -4.42
C THR A 250 3.18 -28.80 -5.09
N PRO A 251 3.47 -27.71 -5.82
CA PRO A 251 2.47 -26.99 -6.59
C PRO A 251 1.68 -27.88 -7.57
N GLU A 252 2.34 -28.85 -8.21
CA GLU A 252 1.69 -29.78 -9.13
C GLU A 252 0.74 -30.74 -8.41
N GLU A 253 1.15 -31.27 -7.26
CA GLU A 253 0.30 -32.12 -6.43
C GLU A 253 -0.89 -31.35 -5.85
N LEU A 254 -0.66 -30.09 -5.47
CA LEU A 254 -1.69 -29.19 -4.98
C LEU A 254 -2.72 -28.91 -6.09
N SER A 255 -2.27 -28.54 -7.29
CA SER A 255 -3.14 -28.34 -8.46
C SER A 255 -3.91 -29.62 -8.81
N ALA A 256 -3.27 -30.79 -8.75
CA ALA A 256 -3.95 -32.07 -8.99
C ALA A 256 -5.09 -32.36 -7.98
N GLN A 257 -5.01 -31.82 -6.76
CA GLN A 257 -6.01 -32.03 -5.70
C GLN A 257 -7.06 -30.90 -5.60
N ALA A 258 -6.64 -29.65 -5.73
CA ALA A 258 -7.46 -28.45 -5.53
C ALA A 258 -7.86 -27.76 -6.84
N GLY A 259 -7.35 -28.23 -7.98
CA GLY A 259 -7.39 -27.53 -9.26
C GLY A 259 -6.40 -26.37 -9.29
N ASP A 260 -6.18 -25.81 -10.48
CA ASP A 260 -5.47 -24.55 -10.61
C ASP A 260 -6.23 -23.43 -9.88
N TYR A 261 -5.48 -22.45 -9.37
CA TYR A 261 -6.10 -21.26 -8.79
C TYR A 261 -6.96 -20.58 -9.86
N PRO A 262 -8.23 -20.23 -9.56
CA PRO A 262 -9.10 -19.60 -10.54
C PRO A 262 -8.55 -18.20 -10.86
N TRP A 263 -7.84 -18.09 -11.97
CA TRP A 263 -7.25 -16.85 -12.48
C TRP A 263 -7.53 -16.72 -13.98
N PRO A 264 -7.82 -15.51 -14.50
CA PRO A 264 -7.96 -14.25 -13.79
C PRO A 264 -9.37 -14.04 -13.19
N PRO A 265 -9.49 -13.19 -12.16
CA PRO A 265 -10.78 -12.71 -11.65
C PRO A 265 -11.58 -11.93 -12.71
N PRO A 266 -12.93 -11.89 -12.59
CA PRO A 266 -13.77 -11.08 -13.45
C PRO A 266 -13.37 -9.59 -13.42
N MET A 267 -13.09 -9.03 -14.60
CA MET A 267 -12.84 -7.60 -14.76
C MET A 267 -14.16 -6.82 -14.72
N GLY A 268 -14.17 -5.67 -14.02
CA GLY A 268 -15.35 -4.82 -13.85
C GLY A 268 -15.09 -3.68 -12.87
N LEU A 269 -16.13 -2.93 -12.51
CA LEU A 269 -16.01 -1.75 -11.64
C LEU A 269 -15.55 -2.08 -10.22
N ARG A 270 -15.78 -3.30 -9.74
CA ARG A 270 -15.29 -3.80 -8.44
C ARG A 270 -14.05 -4.69 -8.57
N SER A 271 -13.35 -4.66 -9.70
CA SER A 271 -12.08 -5.38 -9.85
C SER A 271 -10.95 -4.63 -9.14
N ALA A 272 -10.11 -5.35 -8.38
CA ALA A 272 -8.89 -4.79 -7.79
C ALA A 272 -7.81 -4.47 -8.84
N PHE A 273 -8.01 -4.99 -10.06
CA PHE A 273 -7.09 -4.89 -11.18
C PHE A 273 -7.53 -3.84 -12.21
N ARG A 274 -8.60 -3.08 -11.90
CA ARG A 274 -9.04 -2.00 -12.80
C ARG A 274 -8.05 -0.83 -12.75
N PRO A 275 -7.73 -0.20 -13.89
CA PRO A 275 -6.93 1.00 -13.90
C PRO A 275 -7.47 2.07 -12.95
N CYS A 276 -6.56 2.76 -12.26
CA CYS A 276 -6.79 3.79 -11.25
C CYS A 276 -7.53 3.37 -9.97
N GLY A 277 -8.01 2.12 -9.86
CA GLY A 277 -8.85 1.70 -8.74
C GLY A 277 -8.17 1.84 -7.37
N LEU A 278 -6.92 1.37 -7.29
CA LEU A 278 -6.15 1.31 -6.03
C LEU A 278 -5.55 2.65 -5.64
N PHE A 279 -5.36 3.56 -6.60
CA PHE A 279 -5.05 4.94 -6.30
C PHE A 279 -6.11 5.55 -5.36
N TYR A 280 -7.40 5.46 -5.72
CA TYR A 280 -8.47 6.06 -4.93
C TYR A 280 -8.81 5.29 -3.64
N THR A 281 -8.71 3.95 -3.69
CA THR A 281 -9.16 3.09 -2.60
C THR A 281 -8.07 2.81 -1.57
N MET A 282 -6.79 2.98 -1.93
CA MET A 282 -5.66 2.72 -1.04
C MET A 282 -4.73 3.94 -0.88
N ILE A 283 -4.18 4.49 -1.98
CA ILE A 283 -3.22 5.61 -1.91
C ILE A 283 -3.85 6.86 -1.32
N GLU A 284 -4.99 7.32 -1.85
CA GLU A 284 -5.67 8.52 -1.36
C GLU A 284 -6.11 8.42 0.11
N ARG A 285 -6.24 7.21 0.66
CA ARG A 285 -6.64 6.99 2.06
C ARG A 285 -5.50 7.27 3.04
N ILE A 286 -4.25 7.23 2.57
CA ILE A 286 -3.06 7.48 3.39
C ILE A 286 -2.34 8.77 3.02
N THR A 287 -2.66 9.42 1.89
CA THR A 287 -2.04 10.69 1.49
C THR A 287 -2.73 11.90 2.11
N PRO A 288 -2.00 12.98 2.49
CA PRO A 288 -0.56 13.17 2.37
C PRO A 288 0.21 12.85 3.67
N PHE A 289 0.04 11.66 4.27
CA PHE A 289 0.78 11.30 5.49
C PHE A 289 2.28 11.25 5.21
N ALA A 290 3.04 12.11 5.90
CA ALA A 290 4.46 12.30 5.61
C ALA A 290 5.27 11.02 5.85
N SER A 291 6.25 10.77 4.98
CA SER A 291 7.14 9.62 5.06
C SER A 291 8.58 9.99 4.72
N LYS A 292 9.51 9.15 5.17
CA LYS A 292 10.93 9.22 4.83
C LYS A 292 11.18 8.80 3.38
N GLY A 293 10.38 7.86 2.88
CA GLY A 293 10.44 7.34 1.52
C GLY A 293 9.40 6.24 1.28
N ILE A 294 9.37 5.76 0.04
CA ILE A 294 8.52 4.66 -0.42
C ILE A 294 9.42 3.54 -0.95
N ILE A 295 9.12 2.30 -0.55
CA ILE A 295 9.65 1.11 -1.25
C ILE A 295 8.55 0.57 -2.17
N TYR A 296 8.87 0.38 -3.44
CA TYR A 296 7.95 -0.08 -4.47
C TYR A 296 8.50 -1.34 -5.15
N TYR A 297 7.74 -2.42 -5.10
CA TYR A 297 8.13 -3.70 -5.71
C TYR A 297 6.98 -4.31 -6.51
N GLN A 298 7.04 -4.08 -7.82
CA GLN A 298 6.05 -4.48 -8.78
C GLN A 298 6.65 -4.46 -10.18
N GLY A 299 6.03 -5.21 -11.09
CA GLY A 299 6.27 -5.12 -12.53
C GLY A 299 5.86 -6.38 -13.29
N GLU A 300 5.61 -7.49 -12.58
CA GLU A 300 5.33 -8.81 -13.16
C GLU A 300 4.08 -8.76 -14.04
N GLU A 301 3.02 -8.08 -13.59
CA GLU A 301 1.79 -7.92 -14.36
C GLU A 301 1.99 -7.07 -15.63
N ASP A 302 3.01 -6.22 -15.65
CA ASP A 302 3.31 -5.31 -16.77
C ASP A 302 4.47 -5.80 -17.65
N SER A 303 5.08 -6.96 -17.34
CA SER A 303 6.22 -7.46 -18.11
C SER A 303 5.94 -7.62 -19.61
N PRO A 304 4.76 -8.09 -20.05
CA PRO A 304 4.45 -8.17 -21.49
C PRO A 304 4.26 -6.79 -22.14
N LYS A 305 4.23 -5.71 -21.34
CA LYS A 305 3.98 -4.32 -21.75
C LYS A 305 5.13 -3.39 -21.30
N SER A 306 6.36 -3.91 -21.25
CA SER A 306 7.56 -3.23 -20.71
C SER A 306 7.77 -1.80 -21.25
N GLU A 307 7.53 -1.55 -22.54
CA GLU A 307 7.62 -0.22 -23.13
C GLU A 307 6.63 0.79 -22.51
N ARG A 308 5.39 0.35 -22.26
CA ARG A 308 4.38 1.17 -21.56
C ARG A 308 4.79 1.37 -20.11
N TYR A 309 5.33 0.32 -19.49
CA TYR A 309 5.70 0.30 -18.10
C TYR A 309 6.78 1.34 -17.77
N LYS A 310 7.81 1.48 -18.61
CA LYS A 310 8.85 2.50 -18.43
C LYS A 310 8.24 3.89 -18.19
N VAL A 311 7.32 4.30 -19.07
CA VAL A 311 6.65 5.61 -18.98
C VAL A 311 5.81 5.69 -17.71
N LEU A 312 4.97 4.69 -17.47
CA LEU A 312 4.03 4.71 -16.36
C LEU A 312 4.70 4.60 -14.99
N LEU A 313 5.83 3.92 -14.87
CA LEU A 313 6.60 3.86 -13.63
C LEU A 313 7.21 5.22 -13.28
N LYS A 314 7.73 5.96 -14.27
CA LYS A 314 8.19 7.35 -14.07
C LYS A 314 7.05 8.26 -13.61
N GLU A 315 5.88 8.11 -14.21
CA GLU A 315 4.70 8.85 -13.79
C GLU A 315 4.21 8.44 -12.40
N LEU A 316 4.36 7.17 -12.01
CA LEU A 316 4.03 6.72 -10.65
C LEU A 316 4.97 7.33 -9.61
N ILE A 317 6.28 7.36 -9.88
CA ILE A 317 7.27 8.02 -9.02
C ILE A 317 6.90 9.51 -8.84
N SER A 318 6.51 10.17 -9.92
CA SER A 318 6.06 11.57 -9.88
C SER A 318 4.73 11.74 -9.14
N GLU A 319 3.78 10.83 -9.35
CA GLU A 319 2.48 10.82 -8.67
C GLU A 319 2.66 10.70 -7.16
N PHE A 320 3.52 9.78 -6.69
CA PHE A 320 3.82 9.64 -5.26
C PHE A 320 4.35 10.95 -4.66
N LYS A 321 5.33 11.58 -5.30
CA LYS A 321 5.87 12.87 -4.85
C LYS A 321 4.79 13.95 -4.77
N ASP A 322 3.85 13.95 -5.70
CA ASP A 322 2.76 14.92 -5.77
C ASP A 322 1.72 14.69 -4.67
N VAL A 323 1.24 13.46 -4.50
CA VAL A 323 0.17 13.16 -3.53
C VAL A 323 0.66 13.16 -2.08
N PHE A 324 1.92 12.81 -1.83
CA PHE A 324 2.54 12.94 -0.52
C PHE A 324 3.07 14.35 -0.22
N LEU A 325 2.96 15.28 -1.19
CA LEU A 325 3.38 16.67 -1.07
C LEU A 325 4.87 16.85 -0.74
N ASP A 326 5.72 15.95 -1.23
CA ASP A 326 7.17 15.97 -1.04
C ASP A 326 7.86 15.70 -2.37
N LYS A 327 8.36 16.77 -3.02
CA LYS A 327 9.05 16.70 -4.32
C LYS A 327 10.39 15.98 -4.25
N GLU A 328 10.99 15.91 -3.05
CA GLU A 328 12.26 15.26 -2.78
C GLU A 328 12.05 13.89 -2.11
N LEU A 329 10.81 13.37 -2.11
CA LEU A 329 10.48 12.07 -1.52
C LEU A 329 11.30 10.96 -2.21
N PRO A 330 12.17 10.24 -1.47
CA PRO A 330 12.88 9.10 -2.01
C PRO A 330 11.91 7.98 -2.39
N VAL A 331 12.02 7.49 -3.62
CA VAL A 331 11.28 6.31 -4.09
C VAL A 331 12.28 5.22 -4.47
N VAL A 332 12.26 4.11 -3.73
CA VAL A 332 13.14 2.97 -3.95
C VAL A 332 12.39 1.91 -4.74
N ILE A 333 12.76 1.72 -6.00
CA ILE A 333 12.25 0.67 -6.87
C ILE A 333 13.05 -0.60 -6.62
N ILE A 334 12.37 -1.68 -6.27
CA ILE A 334 12.95 -3.02 -6.19
C ILE A 334 12.81 -3.65 -7.57
N GLN A 335 13.94 -3.82 -8.25
CA GLN A 335 13.98 -4.35 -9.60
C GLN A 335 13.59 -5.84 -9.60
N LEU A 336 12.73 -6.29 -10.50
CA LEU A 336 12.26 -7.68 -10.48
C LEU A 336 13.42 -8.67 -10.58
N PRO A 337 13.40 -9.80 -9.86
CA PRO A 337 14.40 -10.84 -10.03
C PRO A 337 14.24 -11.50 -11.42
N MET A 338 15.08 -12.49 -11.72
CA MET A 338 14.74 -13.43 -12.81
C MET A 338 13.47 -14.19 -12.42
N PHE A 339 12.43 -14.14 -13.27
CA PHE A 339 11.20 -14.92 -13.07
C PHE A 339 10.81 -15.62 -14.38
N ILE A 340 11.03 -16.93 -14.43
CA ILE A 340 10.70 -17.81 -15.56
C ILE A 340 10.21 -19.13 -14.98
N SER A 341 9.13 -19.68 -15.51
CA SER A 341 8.70 -21.04 -15.17
C SER A 341 9.43 -22.08 -16.03
N ARG A 342 9.88 -23.18 -15.43
CA ARG A 342 10.68 -24.27 -16.04
C ARG A 342 10.08 -24.84 -17.33
N ASN A 343 8.76 -24.77 -17.48
CA ASN A 343 8.03 -25.37 -18.59
C ASN A 343 7.39 -24.34 -19.54
N THR A 344 7.76 -23.06 -19.43
CA THR A 344 7.28 -22.00 -20.33
C THR A 344 8.36 -21.56 -21.30
N GLU A 345 7.96 -21.19 -22.52
CA GLU A 345 8.86 -20.54 -23.47
C GLU A 345 9.31 -19.18 -22.89
N ASP A 346 10.63 -18.94 -22.88
CA ASP A 346 11.19 -17.69 -22.37
C ASP A 346 11.17 -16.62 -23.48
N PHE A 347 10.14 -15.78 -23.45
CA PHE A 347 10.02 -14.59 -24.30
C PHE A 347 10.94 -13.43 -23.86
N ARG A 348 11.65 -13.59 -22.74
CA ARG A 348 12.57 -12.60 -22.14
C ARG A 348 11.91 -11.29 -21.70
N ASP A 349 10.60 -11.29 -21.53
CA ASP A 349 9.84 -10.14 -21.02
C ASP A 349 10.35 -9.69 -19.64
N TRP A 350 10.78 -10.64 -18.79
CA TRP A 350 11.37 -10.35 -17.48
C TRP A 350 12.70 -9.57 -17.59
N ALA A 351 13.43 -9.69 -18.69
CA ALA A 351 14.65 -8.91 -18.91
C ALA A 351 14.31 -7.48 -19.38
N LEU A 352 13.31 -7.34 -20.26
CA LEU A 352 12.86 -6.06 -20.78
C LEU A 352 12.23 -5.19 -19.68
N ILE A 353 11.43 -5.78 -18.78
CA ILE A 353 10.82 -5.03 -17.68
C ILE A 353 11.88 -4.53 -16.68
N ARG A 354 12.97 -5.29 -16.49
CA ARG A 354 14.11 -4.86 -15.65
C ARG A 354 14.85 -3.66 -16.27
N GLU A 355 15.05 -3.66 -17.58
CA GLU A 355 15.59 -2.52 -18.32
C GLU A 355 14.66 -1.30 -18.19
N ALA A 356 13.35 -1.50 -18.37
CA ALA A 356 12.35 -0.44 -18.17
C ALA A 356 12.37 0.15 -16.75
N GLN A 357 12.54 -0.68 -15.71
CA GLN A 357 12.69 -0.23 -14.32
C GLN A 357 13.96 0.61 -14.12
N GLU A 358 15.09 0.18 -14.69
CA GLU A 358 16.35 0.92 -14.60
C GLU A 358 16.26 2.26 -15.33
N GLU A 359 15.72 2.29 -16.55
CA GLU A 359 15.56 3.51 -17.33
C GLU A 359 14.60 4.50 -16.65
N ALA A 360 13.46 4.03 -16.14
CA ALA A 360 12.51 4.88 -15.43
C ALA A 360 13.13 5.51 -14.17
N VAL A 361 13.93 4.76 -13.42
CA VAL A 361 14.67 5.29 -12.26
C VAL A 361 15.73 6.31 -12.69
N ASN A 362 16.52 6.00 -13.71
CA ASN A 362 17.57 6.90 -14.21
C ASN A 362 17.02 8.23 -14.76
N GLU A 363 15.79 8.21 -15.28
CA GLU A 363 15.08 9.40 -15.75
C GLU A 363 14.30 10.14 -14.65
N SER A 364 14.26 9.61 -13.42
CA SER A 364 13.50 10.16 -12.30
C SER A 364 14.40 10.81 -11.25
N GLN A 365 13.96 11.96 -10.71
CA GLN A 365 14.65 12.61 -9.59
C GLN A 365 14.36 11.85 -8.29
N ASP A 366 15.34 11.74 -7.38
CA ASP A 366 15.23 11.07 -6.05
C ASP A 366 14.63 9.66 -6.11
N ALA A 367 14.82 8.97 -7.23
CA ALA A 367 14.53 7.55 -7.36
C ALA A 367 15.81 6.73 -7.19
N SER A 368 15.71 5.53 -6.64
CA SER A 368 16.82 4.60 -6.49
C SER A 368 16.37 3.20 -6.88
N LEU A 369 17.29 2.42 -7.45
CA LEU A 369 17.02 1.05 -7.87
C LEU A 369 17.80 0.08 -6.97
N VAL A 370 17.12 -0.93 -6.44
CA VAL A 370 17.74 -2.08 -5.77
C VAL A 370 17.58 -3.29 -6.67
N SER A 371 18.70 -3.80 -7.19
CA SER A 371 18.71 -5.01 -8.00
C SER A 371 18.71 -6.26 -7.11
N ILE A 372 17.79 -7.17 -7.37
CA ILE A 372 17.67 -8.48 -6.71
C ILE A 372 17.67 -9.62 -7.75
N ILE A 373 18.45 -9.46 -8.81
CA ILE A 373 18.47 -10.40 -9.96
C ILE A 373 18.70 -11.88 -9.56
N ASP A 374 19.44 -12.11 -8.46
CA ASP A 374 19.81 -13.41 -7.92
C ASP A 374 18.86 -13.94 -6.83
N CYS A 375 17.81 -13.19 -6.49
CA CYS A 375 16.82 -13.58 -5.48
C CYS A 375 15.57 -14.25 -6.08
N GLY A 376 15.57 -14.54 -7.38
CA GLY A 376 14.46 -15.23 -8.05
C GLY A 376 14.55 -16.74 -7.93
N GLU A 377 13.40 -17.41 -7.87
CA GLU A 377 13.32 -18.85 -7.95
C GLU A 377 13.15 -19.29 -9.41
N PHE A 378 13.96 -20.27 -9.83
CA PHE A 378 13.79 -20.93 -11.12
C PHE A 378 12.89 -22.15 -10.91
N ASP A 379 11.58 -21.94 -10.95
CA ASP A 379 10.56 -22.92 -10.57
C ASP A 379 10.01 -23.75 -11.72
#